data_AF-A0A433V9U7-F1
#
_entry.id   AF-A0A433V9U7-F1
#
_cell.length_a   1.000
_cell.length_b   1.000
_cell.length_c   1.000
_cell.angle_alpha   90.00
_cell.angle_beta   90.00
_cell.angle_gamma   90.00
#
_symmetry.space_group_name_H-M   'P 1'
#
loop_
_entity.id
_entity.type
_entity.pdbx_description
1 polymer ?
#
loop_
_entity_poly.entity_id
_entity_poly.type
_entity_poly.pdbx_seq_one_letter_code
_entity_poly.pdbx_strand_id
1 'polypeptide(L)'
;MMNNTNTVDALTFTVPLSFEAHSLAQIYSKQQNRADRAKQVYLNTLAIYAVEHYFKCIGFATNWEGSDSRNPIVQKFLDIADLNVRSMGKFECRPVLPGADTLEVPCSAWDERVGYVAVQLTQSLKQATLIGFVPQIADNEGSIPLNQLRAFDEFPEYLNQLKTRSKTLTSSTSPQIVNLEEWLNNIIETSWQTVEEFFSTQTYNMAFRHRGIISEQINPNDTSSLKQFISTLYANQRGNTTQKTYPAHLEPLSALTQLIKSTQDDETRWKAVELLWKINPKHPSAAIRQITDLGMRLAGYSVALMVAILPKLDGKRGILLRVYPMDNQAFLPQNLKLAGFDENGKTLLEVQARSQDNYIQFRFNADPKDKFSVQVSLGEASITEHFSA
;
A
#
# COMPACT_ATOMS: atom_id res chain seq x y z
N MET A 1 -11.08 12.16 -56.63
CA MET A 1 -11.84 11.06 -55.99
C MET A 1 -11.46 11.05 -54.53
N MET A 2 -12.48 10.99 -53.67
CA MET A 2 -12.40 11.25 -52.24
C MET A 2 -11.49 10.27 -51.49
N ASN A 3 -10.88 10.81 -50.43
CA ASN A 3 -10.09 10.16 -49.39
C ASN A 3 -10.68 8.84 -48.90
N ASN A 4 -9.81 7.88 -48.64
CA ASN A 4 -10.03 6.86 -47.62
C ASN A 4 -8.68 6.57 -46.92
N THR A 5 -8.20 7.55 -46.16
CA THR A 5 -7.27 7.28 -45.06
C THR A 5 -8.12 6.79 -43.89
N ASN A 6 -8.23 5.47 -43.74
CA ASN A 6 -8.69 4.87 -42.50
C ASN A 6 -7.61 5.09 -41.42
N THR A 7 -7.51 6.32 -40.92
CA THR A 7 -6.94 6.59 -39.60
C THR A 7 -8.07 6.36 -38.61
N VAL A 8 -8.19 5.12 -38.13
CA VAL A 8 -8.90 4.87 -36.88
C VAL A 8 -8.14 5.71 -35.84
N ASP A 9 -8.78 6.77 -35.33
CA ASP A 9 -8.20 7.63 -34.30
C ASP A 9 -7.83 6.74 -33.11
N ALA A 10 -6.55 6.36 -33.00
CA ALA A 10 -6.04 5.72 -31.81
C ALA A 10 -6.30 6.68 -30.64
N LEU A 11 -7.14 6.31 -29.70
CA LEU A 11 -7.48 7.15 -28.55
C LEU A 11 -6.19 7.38 -27.74
N THR A 12 -5.62 8.56 -27.90
CA THR A 12 -4.45 9.02 -27.14
C THR A 12 -4.90 9.82 -25.91
N PHE A 13 -4.02 9.97 -24.94
CA PHE A 13 -4.29 10.78 -23.75
C PHE A 13 -3.37 12.00 -23.70
N THR A 14 -3.95 13.20 -23.78
CA THR A 14 -3.19 14.46 -23.80
C THR A 14 -3.29 15.18 -22.48
N VAL A 15 -2.13 15.57 -21.94
CA VAL A 15 -1.97 16.28 -20.67
C VAL A 15 -1.40 17.68 -20.95
N PRO A 16 -2.06 18.76 -20.48
CA PRO A 16 -1.43 20.07 -20.46
C PRO A 16 -0.27 20.08 -19.45
N LEU A 17 0.91 20.48 -19.90
CA LEU A 17 2.09 20.60 -19.06
C LEU A 17 2.00 21.94 -18.31
N SER A 18 1.59 21.84 -17.05
CA SER A 18 1.34 22.98 -16.18
C SER A 18 2.64 23.69 -15.78
N PHE A 19 2.49 24.88 -15.18
CA PHE A 19 3.63 25.57 -14.56
C PHE A 19 4.33 24.68 -13.52
N GLU A 20 3.58 23.88 -12.77
CA GLU A 20 4.12 22.94 -11.78
C GLU A 20 5.01 21.88 -12.43
N ALA A 21 4.57 21.27 -13.55
CA ALA A 21 5.35 20.30 -14.30
C ALA A 21 6.70 20.87 -14.75
N HIS A 22 6.67 22.10 -15.28
CA HIS A 22 7.87 22.80 -15.73
C HIS A 22 8.78 23.21 -14.57
N SER A 23 8.23 23.73 -13.48
CA SER A 23 8.99 24.11 -12.29
C SER A 23 9.76 22.90 -11.73
N LEU A 24 9.07 21.76 -11.62
CA LEU A 24 9.64 20.50 -11.17
C LEU A 24 10.76 20.01 -12.10
N ALA A 25 10.52 20.00 -13.41
CA ALA A 25 11.53 19.64 -14.41
C ALA A 25 12.76 20.56 -14.34
N GLN A 26 12.55 21.86 -14.08
CA GLN A 26 13.63 22.84 -13.94
C GLN A 26 14.49 22.61 -12.69
N ILE A 27 13.87 22.21 -11.57
CA ILE A 27 14.59 21.88 -10.32
C ILE A 27 15.58 20.74 -10.57
N TYR A 28 15.16 19.64 -11.20
CA TYR A 28 16.04 18.49 -11.45
C TYR A 28 17.05 18.76 -12.56
N SER A 29 16.63 19.45 -13.62
CA SER A 29 17.52 19.84 -14.73
C SER A 29 18.71 20.67 -14.25
N LYS A 30 18.49 21.61 -13.31
CA LYS A 30 19.56 22.48 -12.75
C LYS A 30 20.57 21.74 -11.87
N GLN A 31 20.27 20.52 -11.42
CA GLN A 31 21.21 19.71 -10.62
C GLN A 31 22.25 18.99 -11.50
N GLN A 32 22.09 19.06 -12.82
CA GLN A 32 22.96 18.41 -13.78
C GLN A 32 24.12 19.33 -14.21
N ASN A 33 25.33 18.78 -14.24
CA ASN A 33 26.54 19.52 -14.58
C ASN A 33 26.74 19.70 -16.09
N ARG A 34 26.05 18.90 -16.91
CA ARG A 34 26.16 18.93 -18.37
C ARG A 34 24.85 19.33 -19.01
N ALA A 35 24.91 20.17 -20.04
CA ALA A 35 23.74 20.72 -20.72
C ALA A 35 22.86 19.66 -21.39
N ASP A 36 23.47 18.62 -21.98
CA ASP A 36 22.75 17.50 -22.60
C ASP A 36 21.98 16.68 -21.56
N ARG A 37 22.61 16.37 -20.42
CA ARG A 37 21.95 15.70 -19.29
C ARG A 37 20.87 16.55 -18.65
N ALA A 38 21.10 17.85 -18.48
CA ALA A 38 20.10 18.78 -17.98
C ALA A 38 18.84 18.77 -18.87
N LYS A 39 19.01 18.80 -20.19
CA LYS A 39 17.91 18.70 -21.15
C LYS A 39 17.19 17.35 -21.07
N GLN A 40 17.95 16.24 -21.02
CA GLN A 40 17.39 14.89 -20.88
C GLN A 40 16.52 14.77 -19.63
N VAL A 41 17.05 15.13 -18.45
CA VAL A 41 16.33 15.08 -17.17
C VAL A 41 15.07 15.95 -17.20
N TYR A 42 15.14 17.12 -17.84
CA TYR A 42 13.99 17.99 -18.00
C TYR A 42 12.86 17.30 -18.78
N LEU A 43 13.19 16.71 -19.93
CA LEU A 43 12.20 16.03 -20.78
C LEU A 43 11.66 14.75 -20.12
N ASN A 44 12.51 13.96 -19.48
CA ASN A 44 12.10 12.78 -18.72
C ASN A 44 11.11 13.17 -17.60
N THR A 45 11.38 14.26 -16.87
CA THR A 45 10.50 14.73 -15.80
C THR A 45 9.11 15.11 -16.33
N LEU A 46 9.05 15.77 -17.49
CA LEU A 46 7.76 16.10 -18.14
C LEU A 46 7.01 14.85 -18.62
N ALA A 47 7.74 13.85 -19.13
CA ALA A 47 7.15 12.58 -19.54
C ALA A 47 6.57 11.83 -18.33
N ILE A 48 7.32 11.72 -17.23
CA ILE A 48 6.83 11.09 -15.99
C ILE A 48 5.61 11.84 -15.45
N TYR A 49 5.63 13.18 -15.45
CA TYR A 49 4.49 13.99 -14.99
C TYR A 49 3.21 13.64 -15.76
N ALA A 50 3.29 13.52 -17.09
CA ALA A 50 2.14 13.20 -17.93
C ALA A 50 1.60 11.78 -17.64
N VAL A 51 2.49 10.80 -17.48
CA VAL A 51 2.10 9.41 -17.17
C VAL A 51 1.54 9.30 -15.76
N GLU A 52 2.13 9.99 -14.78
CA GLU A 52 1.61 10.06 -13.41
C GLU A 52 0.22 10.69 -13.37
N HIS A 53 0.00 11.76 -14.13
CA HIS A 53 -1.30 12.40 -14.25
C HIS A 53 -2.36 11.43 -14.80
N TYR A 54 -2.01 10.66 -15.84
CA TYR A 54 -2.88 9.61 -16.36
C TYR A 54 -3.25 8.57 -15.29
N PHE A 55 -2.26 8.01 -14.58
CA PHE A 55 -2.51 7.03 -13.51
C PHE A 55 -3.41 7.59 -12.40
N LYS A 56 -3.20 8.85 -12.01
CA LYS A 56 -4.07 9.55 -11.05
C LYS A 56 -5.51 9.67 -11.57
N CYS A 57 -5.71 9.99 -12.86
CA CYS A 57 -7.04 10.09 -13.46
C CYS A 57 -7.82 8.76 -13.43
N ILE A 58 -7.14 7.63 -13.61
CA ILE A 58 -7.75 6.30 -13.60
C ILE A 58 -7.71 5.61 -12.22
N GLY A 59 -7.33 6.35 -11.16
CA GLY A 59 -7.41 5.89 -9.77
C GLY A 59 -6.28 4.96 -9.31
N PHE A 60 -5.12 4.98 -9.98
CA PHE A 60 -3.93 4.27 -9.52
C PHE A 60 -3.04 5.18 -8.66
N ALA A 61 -2.62 4.66 -7.51
CA ALA A 61 -1.68 5.33 -6.63
C ALA A 61 -0.24 5.17 -7.15
N THR A 62 0.46 6.29 -7.34
CA THR A 62 1.86 6.34 -7.74
C THR A 62 2.76 6.61 -6.52
N ASN A 63 4.02 6.18 -6.61
CA ASN A 63 5.09 6.57 -5.69
C ASN A 63 6.24 7.15 -6.50
N TRP A 64 6.03 8.34 -7.07
CA TRP A 64 7.07 9.03 -7.83
C TRP A 64 8.25 9.36 -6.92
N GLU A 65 8.02 9.83 -5.70
CA GLU A 65 9.08 10.19 -4.74
C GLU A 65 10.06 9.05 -4.44
N GLY A 66 9.57 7.80 -4.40
CA GLY A 66 10.39 6.60 -4.26
C GLY A 66 10.87 5.96 -5.57
N SER A 67 10.80 6.67 -6.71
CA SER A 67 11.33 6.20 -8.00
C SER A 67 12.80 6.59 -8.18
N ASP A 68 13.55 5.84 -8.98
CA ASP A 68 14.98 6.09 -9.20
C ASP A 68 15.24 7.44 -9.91
N SER A 69 14.27 7.89 -10.70
CA SER A 69 14.22 9.19 -11.37
C SER A 69 14.23 10.37 -10.41
N ARG A 70 13.87 10.16 -9.13
CA ARG A 70 13.95 11.15 -8.04
C ARG A 70 15.24 11.08 -7.23
N ASN A 71 16.06 10.05 -7.40
CA ASN A 71 17.31 9.90 -6.68
C ASN A 71 18.42 10.75 -7.35
N PRO A 72 18.97 11.78 -6.68
CA PRO A 72 19.95 12.69 -7.30
C PRO A 72 21.25 12.02 -7.72
N ILE A 73 21.63 10.92 -7.06
CA ILE A 73 22.83 10.14 -7.42
C ILE A 73 22.53 9.35 -8.69
N VAL A 74 21.44 8.61 -8.70
CA VAL A 74 21.06 7.77 -9.86
C VAL A 74 20.86 8.62 -11.11
N GLN A 75 20.14 9.75 -10.99
CA GLN A 75 19.87 10.67 -12.10
C GLN A 75 21.15 11.28 -12.70
N LYS A 76 22.25 11.39 -11.93
CA LYS A 76 23.54 11.88 -12.45
C LYS A 76 24.25 10.87 -13.34
N PHE A 77 24.04 9.58 -13.09
CA PHE A 77 24.76 8.50 -13.78
C PHE A 77 23.93 7.87 -14.90
N LEU A 78 22.63 7.67 -14.68
CA LEU A 78 21.75 6.89 -15.56
C LEU A 78 20.68 7.77 -16.21
N ASP A 79 20.34 7.47 -17.46
CA ASP A 79 19.15 8.02 -18.12
C ASP A 79 17.95 7.19 -17.69
N ILE A 80 17.21 7.66 -16.69
CA ILE A 80 16.06 6.96 -16.13
C ILE A 80 14.87 7.92 -16.06
N ALA A 81 13.71 7.41 -16.45
CA ALA A 81 12.43 8.06 -16.39
C ALA A 81 11.39 7.12 -15.75
N ASP A 82 11.77 6.40 -14.71
CA ASP A 82 10.91 5.44 -14.04
C ASP A 82 9.86 6.13 -13.17
N LEU A 83 8.70 5.47 -13.09
CA LEU A 83 7.58 5.81 -12.24
C LEU A 83 7.12 4.53 -11.55
N ASN A 84 7.27 4.49 -10.23
CA ASN A 84 6.71 3.41 -9.41
C ASN A 84 5.19 3.56 -9.30
N VAL A 85 4.45 2.54 -9.73
CA VAL A 85 3.00 2.45 -9.56
C VAL A 85 2.72 1.38 -8.51
N ARG A 86 2.06 1.78 -7.40
CA ARG A 86 1.84 0.90 -6.25
C ARG A 86 1.07 -0.35 -6.71
N SER A 87 1.49 -1.52 -6.22
CA SER A 87 0.94 -2.85 -6.58
C SER A 87 1.09 -3.30 -8.05
N MET A 88 1.76 -2.51 -8.90
CA MET A 88 1.95 -2.83 -10.33
C MET A 88 3.42 -2.93 -10.75
N GLY A 89 4.31 -2.18 -10.12
CA GLY A 89 5.74 -2.16 -10.46
C GLY A 89 6.16 -0.84 -11.12
N LYS A 90 7.37 -0.82 -11.69
CA LYS A 90 7.97 0.36 -12.32
C LYS A 90 7.60 0.45 -13.80
N PHE A 91 7.05 1.59 -14.21
CA PHE A 91 6.89 1.95 -15.62
C PHE A 91 8.00 2.90 -16.04
N GLU A 92 8.47 2.79 -17.27
CA GLU A 92 9.44 3.72 -17.84
C GLU A 92 8.72 4.73 -18.75
N CYS A 93 8.81 6.02 -18.44
CA CYS A 93 8.05 7.09 -19.09
C CYS A 93 8.96 7.85 -20.05
N ARG A 94 9.00 7.46 -21.33
CA ARG A 94 10.01 7.94 -22.28
C ARG A 94 9.49 9.08 -23.16
N PRO A 95 10.20 10.23 -23.23
CA PRO A 95 9.80 11.33 -24.09
C PRO A 95 10.06 11.01 -25.56
N VAL A 96 9.12 11.38 -26.42
CA VAL A 96 9.23 11.35 -27.89
C VAL A 96 9.16 12.79 -28.39
N LEU A 97 10.21 13.26 -29.06
CA LEU A 97 10.25 14.62 -29.57
C LEU A 97 9.50 14.74 -30.90
N PRO A 98 9.05 15.96 -31.29
CA PRO A 98 8.40 16.16 -32.58
C PRO A 98 9.29 15.71 -33.74
N GLY A 99 8.74 14.89 -34.63
CA GLY A 99 9.43 14.36 -35.81
C GLY A 99 10.28 13.11 -35.54
N ALA A 100 10.37 12.62 -34.31
CA ALA A 100 10.95 11.30 -34.05
C ALA A 100 10.02 10.19 -34.56
N ASP A 101 10.60 9.15 -35.11
CA ASP A 101 9.94 7.94 -35.62
C ASP A 101 10.20 6.71 -34.74
N THR A 102 10.97 6.88 -33.67
CA THR A 102 11.45 5.85 -32.76
C THR A 102 11.31 6.31 -31.29
N LEU A 103 11.04 5.36 -30.40
CA LEU A 103 11.09 5.48 -28.95
C LEU A 103 12.45 4.97 -28.47
N GLU A 104 13.25 5.86 -27.90
CA GLU A 104 14.58 5.53 -27.38
C GLU A 104 14.54 5.18 -25.89
N VAL A 105 14.96 3.96 -25.56
CA VAL A 105 15.06 3.42 -24.21
C VAL A 105 16.51 2.99 -23.93
N PRO A 106 17.19 3.64 -22.96
CA PRO A 106 18.57 3.32 -22.64
C PRO A 106 18.68 1.94 -22.00
N CYS A 107 19.82 1.27 -22.20
CA CYS A 107 20.06 -0.08 -21.66
C CYS A 107 19.94 -0.17 -20.14
N SER A 108 20.17 0.94 -19.41
CA SER A 108 19.94 1.02 -17.97
C SER A 108 18.48 0.89 -17.54
N ALA A 109 17.53 0.90 -18.48
CA ALA A 109 16.10 0.81 -18.22
C ALA A 109 15.43 -0.42 -18.89
N TRP A 110 16.20 -1.37 -19.44
CA TRP A 110 15.64 -2.56 -20.10
C TRP A 110 15.09 -3.60 -19.10
N ASP A 111 15.64 -3.63 -17.88
CA ASP A 111 15.25 -4.59 -16.85
C ASP A 111 14.34 -3.98 -15.78
N GLU A 112 13.64 -4.85 -15.06
CA GLU A 112 12.80 -4.48 -13.90
C GLU A 112 11.71 -3.42 -14.21
N ARG A 113 11.18 -3.45 -15.43
CA ARG A 113 10.02 -2.62 -15.83
C ARG A 113 8.84 -3.51 -16.20
N VAL A 114 7.66 -3.04 -15.82
CA VAL A 114 6.39 -3.66 -16.19
C VAL A 114 5.74 -2.97 -17.38
N GLY A 115 6.40 -1.97 -17.99
CA GLY A 115 5.92 -1.33 -19.20
C GLY A 115 6.66 -0.05 -19.52
N TYR A 116 6.65 0.31 -20.79
CA TYR A 116 7.31 1.47 -21.37
C TYR A 116 6.27 2.33 -22.06
N VAL A 117 6.09 3.56 -21.61
CA VAL A 117 5.07 4.48 -22.14
C VAL A 117 5.75 5.54 -23.00
N ALA A 118 5.30 5.67 -24.25
CA ALA A 118 5.78 6.68 -25.18
C ALA A 118 4.99 7.98 -25.00
N VAL A 119 5.69 9.05 -24.63
CA VAL A 119 5.10 10.35 -24.34
C VAL A 119 5.58 11.39 -25.35
N GLN A 120 4.74 11.71 -26.33
CA GLN A 120 5.03 12.74 -27.32
C GLN A 120 4.95 14.12 -26.68
N LEU A 121 6.04 14.88 -26.74
CA LEU A 121 6.10 16.25 -26.25
C LEU A 121 5.96 17.22 -27.42
N THR A 122 5.07 18.20 -27.30
CA THR A 122 4.95 19.27 -28.31
C THR A 122 6.22 20.12 -28.38
N GLN A 123 6.50 20.78 -29.51
CA GLN A 123 7.69 21.65 -29.63
C GLN A 123 7.72 22.78 -28.60
N SER A 124 6.55 23.29 -28.22
CA SER A 124 6.39 24.31 -27.18
C SER A 124 6.52 23.76 -25.75
N LEU A 125 6.54 22.43 -25.60
CA LEU A 125 6.46 21.70 -24.34
C LEU A 125 5.24 22.07 -23.48
N LYS A 126 4.17 22.64 -24.05
CA LYS A 126 2.94 22.98 -23.31
C LYS A 126 1.98 21.81 -23.15
N GLN A 127 2.18 20.76 -23.94
CA GLN A 127 1.35 19.55 -23.94
C GLN A 127 2.23 18.33 -24.14
N ALA A 128 1.81 17.25 -23.49
CA ALA A 128 2.34 15.91 -23.64
C ALA A 128 1.20 14.95 -24.01
N THR A 129 1.43 14.05 -24.96
CA THR A 129 0.44 13.06 -25.40
C THR A 129 1.00 11.68 -25.23
N LEU A 130 0.30 10.81 -24.50
CA LEU A 130 0.62 9.40 -24.40
C LEU A 130 0.11 8.73 -25.68
N ILE A 131 1.04 8.32 -26.53
CA ILE A 131 0.74 7.86 -27.90
C ILE A 131 0.74 6.35 -28.06
N GLY A 132 1.33 5.62 -27.10
CA GLY A 132 1.39 4.17 -27.13
C GLY A 132 2.29 3.62 -26.03
N PHE A 133 2.42 2.30 -25.98
CA PHE A 133 3.27 1.64 -24.99
C PHE A 133 3.83 0.32 -25.52
N VAL A 134 4.85 -0.18 -24.82
CA VAL A 134 5.41 -1.53 -25.02
C VAL A 134 5.47 -2.24 -23.66
N PRO A 135 4.99 -3.49 -23.54
CA PRO A 135 5.06 -4.25 -22.29
C PRO A 135 6.49 -4.58 -21.83
N GLN A 136 7.37 -4.93 -22.77
CA GLN A 136 8.73 -5.39 -22.52
C GLN A 136 9.64 -5.03 -23.69
N ILE A 137 10.93 -4.91 -23.41
CA ILE A 137 11.98 -4.65 -24.39
C ILE A 137 12.83 -5.92 -24.53
N ALA A 138 13.27 -6.26 -25.74
CA ALA A 138 14.20 -7.35 -25.96
C ALA A 138 15.62 -6.93 -25.53
N ASP A 139 16.41 -7.86 -24.99
CA ASP A 139 17.71 -7.65 -24.30
C ASP A 139 18.84 -7.01 -25.16
N ASN A 140 18.54 -6.50 -26.34
CA ASN A 140 19.47 -5.88 -27.28
C ASN A 140 18.85 -4.76 -28.16
N GLU A 141 17.59 -4.39 -27.97
CA GLU A 141 16.87 -3.44 -28.83
C GLU A 141 16.24 -2.28 -28.03
N GLY A 142 17.00 -1.19 -27.84
CA GLY A 142 16.52 0.01 -27.13
C GLY A 142 15.81 1.05 -28.01
N SER A 143 15.81 0.89 -29.33
CA SER A 143 15.18 1.82 -30.27
C SER A 143 13.98 1.15 -30.92
N ILE A 144 12.78 1.58 -30.53
CA ILE A 144 11.52 0.93 -30.95
C ILE A 144 10.79 1.85 -31.92
N PRO A 145 10.58 1.46 -33.20
CA PRO A 145 9.78 2.23 -34.14
C PRO A 145 8.38 2.55 -33.60
N LEU A 146 7.92 3.79 -33.74
CA LEU A 146 6.64 4.22 -33.15
C LEU A 146 5.43 3.46 -33.72
N ASN A 147 5.55 2.91 -34.94
CA ASN A 147 4.53 2.06 -35.55
C ASN A 147 4.44 0.64 -34.96
N GLN A 148 5.40 0.25 -34.11
CA GLN A 148 5.40 -1.02 -33.36
C GLN A 148 4.86 -0.86 -31.94
N LEU A 149 4.57 0.37 -31.50
CA LEU A 149 3.94 0.59 -30.20
C LEU A 149 2.53 0.00 -30.21
N ARG A 150 2.14 -0.60 -29.09
CA ARG A 150 0.72 -0.91 -28.84
C ARG A 150 -0.04 0.39 -28.71
N ALA A 151 -1.24 0.42 -29.27
CA ALA A 151 -2.09 1.59 -29.21
C ALA A 151 -2.43 1.93 -27.75
N PHE A 152 -2.52 3.22 -27.43
CA PHE A 152 -2.70 3.65 -26.04
C PHE A 152 -4.09 3.31 -25.48
N ASP A 153 -5.09 3.10 -26.33
CA ASP A 153 -6.42 2.66 -25.95
C ASP A 153 -6.47 1.24 -25.37
N GLU A 154 -5.48 0.40 -25.69
CA GLU A 154 -5.26 -0.91 -25.07
C GLU A 154 -4.59 -0.83 -23.69
N PHE A 155 -4.06 0.34 -23.31
CA PHE A 155 -3.30 0.50 -22.07
C PHE A 155 -4.12 0.20 -20.80
N PRO A 156 -5.38 0.65 -20.65
CA PRO A 156 -6.21 0.25 -19.50
C PRO A 156 -6.36 -1.26 -19.33
N GLU A 157 -6.59 -1.98 -20.44
CA GLU A 157 -6.71 -3.44 -20.42
C GLU A 157 -5.37 -4.10 -20.06
N TYR A 158 -4.27 -3.58 -20.59
CA TYR A 158 -2.93 -4.01 -20.18
C TYR A 158 -2.67 -3.80 -18.69
N LEU A 159 -3.06 -2.65 -18.12
CA LEU A 159 -2.95 -2.39 -16.69
C LEU A 159 -3.81 -3.37 -15.88
N ASN A 160 -5.00 -3.72 -16.35
CA ASN A 160 -5.84 -4.74 -15.71
C ASN A 160 -5.21 -6.13 -15.79
N GLN A 161 -4.58 -6.47 -16.92
CA GLN A 161 -3.81 -7.70 -17.07
C GLN A 161 -2.60 -7.73 -16.14
N LEU A 162 -1.85 -6.64 -15.98
CA LEU A 162 -0.77 -6.55 -15.00
C LEU A 162 -1.29 -6.70 -13.57
N LYS A 163 -2.40 -6.03 -13.24
CA LYS A 163 -3.08 -6.18 -11.95
C LYS A 163 -3.53 -7.61 -11.71
N THR A 164 -3.86 -8.35 -12.76
CA THR A 164 -4.24 -9.76 -12.72
C THR A 164 -3.03 -10.70 -12.77
N ARG A 165 -1.93 -10.33 -13.43
CA ARG A 165 -0.64 -11.04 -13.45
C ARG A 165 0.08 -10.95 -12.12
N SER A 166 0.03 -9.81 -11.44
CA SER A 166 0.39 -9.73 -10.03
C SER A 166 -0.51 -10.62 -9.15
N LYS A 167 -1.71 -11.03 -9.63
CA LYS A 167 -2.53 -12.09 -9.03
C LYS A 167 -2.27 -13.51 -9.60
N THR A 168 -1.56 -13.67 -10.73
CA THR A 168 -1.29 -14.98 -11.39
C THR A 168 0.16 -15.46 -11.28
N LEU A 169 1.14 -14.55 -11.10
CA LEU A 169 2.48 -14.91 -10.59
C LEU A 169 2.42 -15.31 -9.10
N THR A 170 1.33 -14.98 -8.41
CA THR A 170 0.93 -15.56 -7.12
C THR A 170 0.01 -16.78 -7.27
N SER A 171 -0.21 -17.26 -8.50
CA SER A 171 -0.86 -18.54 -8.81
C SER A 171 0.09 -19.50 -9.56
N SER A 172 1.35 -19.54 -9.13
CA SER A 172 2.10 -20.80 -9.13
C SER A 172 1.67 -21.54 -7.86
N THR A 173 0.65 -22.40 -7.97
CA THR A 173 0.17 -23.47 -7.07
C THR A 173 0.56 -23.45 -5.56
N SER A 174 0.68 -22.27 -4.97
CA SER A 174 0.86 -22.03 -3.54
C SER A 174 0.46 -20.57 -3.30
N PRO A 175 -0.58 -20.29 -2.50
CA PRO A 175 -0.86 -18.91 -2.09
C PRO A 175 0.39 -18.31 -1.45
N GLN A 176 0.69 -17.03 -1.70
CA GLN A 176 1.73 -16.32 -0.96
C GLN A 176 1.32 -16.31 0.51
N ILE A 177 1.96 -17.17 1.31
CA ILE A 177 1.71 -17.28 2.74
C ILE A 177 2.52 -16.18 3.42
N VAL A 178 1.84 -15.21 3.99
CA VAL A 178 2.44 -14.18 4.83
C VAL A 178 2.92 -14.82 6.12
N ASN A 179 4.20 -14.66 6.46
CA ASN A 179 4.79 -15.29 7.63
C ASN A 179 4.77 -14.34 8.82
N LEU A 180 3.83 -14.53 9.74
CA LEU A 180 3.68 -13.63 10.88
C LEU A 180 4.84 -13.74 11.89
N GLU A 181 5.58 -14.84 11.89
CA GLU A 181 6.80 -14.97 12.69
C GLU A 181 7.93 -14.07 12.15
N GLU A 182 7.98 -13.84 10.84
CA GLU A 182 8.92 -12.89 10.23
C GLU A 182 8.63 -11.46 10.66
N TRP A 183 7.36 -11.13 10.90
CA TRP A 183 6.97 -9.81 11.41
C TRP A 183 7.52 -9.55 12.81
N LEU A 184 7.60 -10.58 13.67
CA LEU A 184 8.23 -10.48 14.99
C LEU A 184 9.74 -10.18 14.89
N ASN A 185 10.36 -10.52 13.75
CA ASN A 185 11.76 -10.24 13.44
C ASN A 185 11.96 -8.95 12.62
N ASN A 186 10.90 -8.13 12.46
CA ASN A 186 10.87 -6.92 11.62
C ASN A 186 11.15 -7.18 10.12
N ILE A 187 10.89 -8.40 9.65
CA ILE A 187 10.93 -8.74 8.22
C ILE A 187 9.49 -8.66 7.72
N ILE A 188 9.19 -7.62 6.93
CA ILE A 188 7.83 -7.32 6.46
C ILE A 188 7.81 -7.38 4.94
N GLU A 189 6.86 -8.11 4.36
CA GLU A 189 6.71 -8.26 2.92
C GLU A 189 6.21 -6.96 2.26
N THR A 190 6.50 -6.76 0.97
CA THR A 190 6.30 -5.49 0.24
C THR A 190 4.83 -5.06 0.09
N SER A 191 3.86 -5.95 0.30
CA SER A 191 2.42 -5.64 0.28
C SER A 191 1.87 -5.14 1.62
N TRP A 192 2.70 -5.15 2.67
CA TRP A 192 2.34 -4.77 4.03
C TRP A 192 3.17 -3.57 4.48
N GLN A 193 2.59 -2.70 5.30
CA GLN A 193 3.28 -1.56 5.87
C GLN A 193 2.74 -1.25 7.27
N THR A 194 3.48 -0.44 8.02
CA THR A 194 3.07 -0.11 9.39
C THR A 194 1.79 0.72 9.39
N VAL A 195 1.00 0.58 10.46
CA VAL A 195 -0.24 1.35 10.64
C VAL A 195 0.05 2.85 10.66
N GLU A 196 1.16 3.25 11.27
CA GLU A 196 1.57 4.65 11.35
C GLU A 196 1.94 5.23 9.98
N GLU A 197 2.67 4.49 9.14
CA GLU A 197 3.02 4.91 7.77
C GLU A 197 1.79 4.96 6.87
N PHE A 198 0.93 3.93 6.96
CA PHE A 198 -0.30 3.85 6.19
C PHE A 198 -1.20 5.07 6.40
N PHE A 199 -1.38 5.52 7.65
CA PHE A 199 -2.24 6.66 7.94
C PHE A 199 -1.55 8.02 7.83
N SER A 200 -0.22 8.09 7.88
CA SER A 200 0.53 9.35 7.72
C SER A 200 0.75 9.75 6.27
N THR A 201 0.93 8.78 5.37
CA THR A 201 1.18 9.01 3.94
C THR A 201 -0.08 9.29 3.13
N GLN A 202 -1.25 9.05 3.74
CA GLN A 202 -2.52 9.30 3.11
C GLN A 202 -3.14 10.60 3.67
N THR A 203 -3.80 11.40 2.83
CA THR A 203 -4.44 12.69 3.20
C THR A 203 -5.56 12.56 4.26
N TYR A 204 -5.78 11.37 4.83
CA TYR A 204 -6.87 10.96 5.72
C TYR A 204 -6.70 11.39 7.20
N ASN A 205 -6.02 12.52 7.45
CA ASN A 205 -5.58 12.93 8.80
C ASN A 205 -6.71 13.33 9.79
N MET A 206 -7.99 13.29 9.41
CA MET A 206 -9.10 13.73 10.26
C MET A 206 -10.17 12.66 10.59
N ALA A 207 -10.35 11.62 9.79
CA ALA A 207 -11.38 10.60 10.05
C ALA A 207 -10.92 9.53 11.06
N PHE A 208 -9.62 9.23 11.11
CA PHE A 208 -9.09 8.14 11.96
C PHE A 208 -8.89 8.54 13.42
N ARG A 209 -8.75 9.84 13.72
CA ARG A 209 -8.50 10.34 15.10
C ARG A 209 -9.66 10.12 16.06
N HIS A 210 -10.84 9.85 15.52
CA HIS A 210 -12.06 9.67 16.29
C HIS A 210 -12.82 8.51 15.67
N ARG A 211 -12.69 7.30 16.22
CA ARG A 211 -13.82 6.43 16.56
C ARG A 211 -13.32 4.98 16.73
N GLY A 212 -13.51 4.43 17.93
CA GLY A 212 -14.07 3.08 18.08
C GLY A 212 -13.41 2.08 19.03
N ILE A 213 -12.26 2.36 19.67
CA ILE A 213 -11.70 1.42 20.67
C ILE A 213 -11.81 2.04 22.07
N ILE A 214 -12.03 1.25 23.12
CA ILE A 214 -12.08 1.75 24.52
C ILE A 214 -10.82 2.56 24.88
N SER A 215 -9.66 2.23 24.30
CA SER A 215 -8.41 2.99 24.47
C SER A 215 -8.39 4.35 23.76
N GLU A 216 -9.26 4.60 22.77
CA GLU A 216 -9.31 5.87 22.03
C GLU A 216 -9.95 7.02 22.83
N GLN A 217 -10.84 6.72 23.79
CA GLN A 217 -11.41 7.72 24.70
C GLN A 217 -10.38 8.27 25.71
N ILE A 218 -9.24 7.58 25.89
CA ILE A 218 -8.25 7.90 26.91
C ILE A 218 -7.22 8.86 26.35
N ASN A 219 -7.15 10.10 26.81
CA ASN A 219 -6.11 11.02 26.39
C ASN A 219 -4.71 10.44 26.77
N PRO A 220 -3.83 10.12 25.81
CA PRO A 220 -2.52 9.53 26.11
C PRO A 220 -1.59 10.47 26.88
N ASN A 221 -1.88 11.78 26.88
CA ASN A 221 -1.13 12.78 27.63
C ASN A 221 -1.68 13.02 29.05
N ASP A 222 -2.79 12.38 29.41
CA ASP A 222 -3.37 12.46 30.76
C ASP A 222 -2.97 11.24 31.59
N THR A 223 -1.93 11.42 32.40
CA THR A 223 -1.39 10.42 33.31
C THR A 223 -2.43 9.87 34.29
N SER A 224 -3.38 10.68 34.75
CA SER A 224 -4.40 10.24 35.71
C SER A 224 -5.41 9.30 35.05
N SER A 225 -5.89 9.66 33.86
CA SER A 225 -6.77 8.81 33.06
C SER A 225 -6.10 7.49 32.66
N LEU A 226 -4.81 7.54 32.29
CA LEU A 226 -4.02 6.33 32.02
C LEU A 226 -3.90 5.43 33.25
N LYS A 227 -3.54 5.99 34.42
CA LYS A 227 -3.46 5.22 35.67
C LYS A 227 -4.80 4.59 36.03
N GLN A 228 -5.90 5.33 35.89
CA GLN A 228 -7.24 4.81 36.16
C GLN A 228 -7.59 3.64 35.24
N PHE A 229 -7.37 3.78 33.94
CA PHE A 229 -7.68 2.70 33.00
C PHE A 229 -6.78 1.48 33.20
N ILE A 230 -5.47 1.67 33.41
CA ILE A 230 -4.57 0.55 33.70
C ILE A 230 -5.02 -0.14 35.01
N SER A 231 -5.45 0.62 36.01
CA SER A 231 -5.99 0.06 37.25
C SER A 231 -7.22 -0.82 37.01
N THR A 232 -8.14 -0.42 36.12
CA THR A 232 -9.29 -1.27 35.77
C THR A 232 -8.87 -2.53 35.03
N LEU A 233 -7.85 -2.45 34.17
CA LEU A 233 -7.29 -3.65 33.53
C LEU A 233 -6.70 -4.63 34.55
N TYR A 234 -5.91 -4.15 35.51
CA TYR A 234 -5.38 -4.99 36.59
C TYR A 234 -6.48 -5.67 37.41
N ALA A 235 -7.54 -4.93 37.75
CA ALA A 235 -8.66 -5.45 38.53
C ALA A 235 -9.50 -6.50 37.77
N ASN A 236 -9.68 -6.30 36.46
CA ASN A 236 -10.54 -7.15 35.63
C ASN A 236 -9.87 -8.42 35.10
N GLN A 237 -8.57 -8.61 35.33
CA GLN A 237 -7.87 -9.83 34.93
C GLN A 237 -8.64 -11.07 35.39
N ARG A 238 -8.80 -12.05 34.51
CA ARG A 238 -9.37 -13.37 34.85
C ARG A 238 -8.28 -14.40 35.15
N GLY A 239 -8.61 -15.44 35.92
CA GLY A 239 -7.68 -16.52 36.30
C GLY A 239 -6.83 -16.25 37.55
N ASN A 240 -5.90 -17.18 37.83
CA ASN A 240 -5.00 -17.17 38.99
C ASN A 240 -3.84 -16.18 38.81
N THR A 241 -4.14 -14.88 38.88
CA THR A 241 -3.11 -13.82 38.92
C THR A 241 -2.91 -13.32 40.34
N THR A 242 -1.65 -13.15 40.74
CA THR A 242 -1.26 -12.64 42.06
C THR A 242 -1.35 -11.12 42.16
N GLN A 243 -1.38 -10.42 41.02
CA GLN A 243 -1.38 -8.96 40.97
C GLN A 243 -2.66 -8.42 40.35
N LYS A 244 -3.66 -8.13 41.19
CA LYS A 244 -4.97 -7.55 40.80
C LYS A 244 -5.05 -6.03 40.93
N THR A 245 -4.00 -5.40 41.47
CA THR A 245 -3.98 -3.97 41.74
C THR A 245 -2.88 -3.28 40.94
N TYR A 246 -3.14 -2.02 40.57
CA TYR A 246 -2.14 -1.18 39.92
C TYR A 246 -0.90 -1.06 40.82
N PRO A 247 0.32 -1.33 40.32
CA PRO A 247 1.53 -1.23 41.12
C PRO A 247 1.90 0.25 41.30
N ALA A 248 1.63 0.81 42.48
CA ALA A 248 1.74 2.26 42.73
C ALA A 248 3.13 2.87 42.47
N HIS A 249 4.19 2.05 42.52
CA HIS A 249 5.57 2.46 42.25
C HIS A 249 5.92 2.54 40.75
N LEU A 250 5.04 2.05 39.86
CA LEU A 250 5.30 2.04 38.43
C LEU A 250 4.60 3.20 37.72
N GLU A 251 5.31 3.79 36.77
CA GLU A 251 4.72 4.68 35.78
C GLU A 251 3.81 3.91 34.80
N PRO A 252 2.83 4.57 34.17
CA PRO A 252 1.82 3.91 33.33
C PRO A 252 2.39 2.98 32.26
N LEU A 253 3.42 3.40 31.52
CA LEU A 253 4.04 2.59 30.48
C LEU A 253 4.68 1.31 31.04
N SER A 254 5.35 1.41 32.20
CA SER A 254 5.97 0.27 32.89
C SER A 254 4.91 -0.67 33.46
N ALA A 255 3.87 -0.14 34.09
CA ALA A 255 2.74 -0.91 34.62
C ALA A 255 2.00 -1.65 33.49
N LEU A 256 1.81 -1.01 32.34
CA LEU A 256 1.17 -1.60 31.17
C LEU A 256 2.03 -2.71 30.55
N THR A 257 3.34 -2.45 30.41
CA THR A 257 4.29 -3.45 29.93
C THR A 257 4.36 -4.67 30.83
N GLN A 258 4.38 -4.45 32.16
CA GLN A 258 4.33 -5.53 33.13
C GLN A 258 3.05 -6.34 33.00
N LEU A 259 1.89 -5.68 32.86
CA LEU A 259 0.61 -6.36 32.69
C LEU A 259 0.58 -7.23 31.43
N ILE A 260 1.06 -6.72 30.29
CA ILE A 260 1.15 -7.49 29.03
C ILE A 260 2.03 -8.73 29.19
N LYS A 261 3.10 -8.64 29.98
CA LYS A 261 4.06 -9.74 30.19
C LYS A 261 3.62 -10.75 31.25
N SER A 262 2.69 -10.41 32.14
CA SER A 262 2.31 -11.28 33.26
C SER A 262 0.91 -11.87 33.13
N THR A 263 0.00 -11.20 32.42
CA THR A 263 -1.40 -11.64 32.37
C THR A 263 -1.61 -12.80 31.39
N GLN A 264 -2.39 -13.79 31.83
CA GLN A 264 -2.89 -14.90 31.01
C GLN A 264 -4.31 -14.64 30.47
N ASP A 265 -4.90 -13.50 30.85
CA ASP A 265 -6.23 -13.11 30.39
C ASP A 265 -6.13 -12.39 29.04
N ASP A 266 -6.49 -13.09 27.97
CA ASP A 266 -6.41 -12.60 26.59
C ASP A 266 -7.13 -11.27 26.39
N GLU A 267 -8.31 -11.09 26.98
CA GLU A 267 -9.09 -9.86 26.81
C GLU A 267 -8.35 -8.66 27.43
N THR A 268 -7.85 -8.83 28.66
CA THR A 268 -7.06 -7.83 29.36
C THR A 268 -5.76 -7.54 28.62
N ARG A 269 -5.07 -8.58 28.12
CA ARG A 269 -3.81 -8.44 27.40
C ARG A 269 -3.96 -7.66 26.11
N TRP A 270 -4.99 -7.95 25.31
CA TRP A 270 -5.26 -7.20 24.09
C TRP A 270 -5.64 -5.75 24.36
N LYS A 271 -6.48 -5.49 25.37
CA LYS A 271 -6.79 -4.11 25.77
C LYS A 271 -5.54 -3.34 26.18
N ALA A 272 -4.61 -3.99 26.86
CA ALA A 272 -3.33 -3.41 27.24
C ALA A 272 -2.44 -3.11 26.02
N VAL A 273 -2.35 -4.04 25.07
CA VAL A 273 -1.64 -3.85 23.79
C VAL A 273 -2.25 -2.70 22.97
N GLU A 274 -3.58 -2.62 22.90
CA GLU A 274 -4.26 -1.54 22.18
C GLU A 274 -4.01 -0.16 22.79
N LEU A 275 -3.90 -0.07 24.12
CA LEU A 275 -3.47 1.15 24.79
C LEU A 275 -2.00 1.45 24.49
N LEU A 276 -1.14 0.42 24.49
CA LEU A 276 0.29 0.57 24.24
C LEU A 276 0.54 1.12 22.83
N TRP A 277 -0.20 0.64 21.83
CA TRP A 277 -0.20 1.18 20.47
C TRP A 277 -0.55 2.67 20.41
N LYS A 278 -1.39 3.17 21.31
CA LYS A 278 -1.78 4.58 21.35
C LYS A 278 -0.70 5.47 21.97
N ILE A 279 -0.07 5.00 23.04
CA ILE A 279 0.91 5.79 23.80
C ILE A 279 2.33 5.69 23.21
N ASN A 280 2.71 4.53 22.70
CA ASN A 280 4.03 4.25 22.16
C ASN A 280 3.99 3.04 21.20
N PRO A 281 3.55 3.24 19.94
CA PRO A 281 3.35 2.14 18.98
C PRO A 281 4.64 1.38 18.63
N LYS A 282 5.81 2.00 18.79
CA LYS A 282 7.11 1.38 18.54
C LYS A 282 7.68 0.66 19.76
N HIS A 283 6.93 0.56 20.86
CA HIS A 283 7.40 -0.11 22.07
C HIS A 283 7.60 -1.61 21.83
N PRO A 284 8.70 -2.25 22.29
CA PRO A 284 8.97 -3.67 22.01
C PRO A 284 7.94 -4.67 22.54
N SER A 285 7.15 -4.27 23.54
CA SER A 285 6.05 -5.09 24.07
C SER A 285 4.71 -4.82 23.39
N ALA A 286 4.66 -3.93 22.40
CA ALA A 286 3.52 -3.80 21.52
C ALA A 286 3.48 -5.04 20.61
N ALA A 287 2.30 -5.59 20.38
CA ALA A 287 2.12 -6.57 19.31
C ALA A 287 2.54 -5.92 17.97
N ILE A 288 3.16 -6.71 17.10
CA ILE A 288 3.46 -6.23 15.74
C ILE A 288 2.14 -6.19 14.99
N ARG A 289 1.89 -5.06 14.32
CA ARG A 289 0.70 -4.87 13.48
C ARG A 289 1.10 -4.29 12.14
N GLN A 290 0.56 -4.87 11.08
CA GLN A 290 0.71 -4.37 9.73
C GLN A 290 -0.65 -4.17 9.11
N ILE A 291 -0.71 -3.30 8.12
CA ILE A 291 -1.93 -2.98 7.40
C ILE A 291 -1.66 -3.00 5.90
N THR A 292 -2.65 -3.47 5.15
CA THR A 292 -2.62 -3.46 3.71
C THR A 292 -3.91 -2.85 3.17
N ASP A 293 -3.77 -2.09 2.08
CA ASP A 293 -4.90 -1.55 1.35
C ASP A 293 -5.49 -2.68 0.49
N LEU A 294 -6.74 -3.04 0.75
CA LEU A 294 -7.46 -3.97 -0.13
C LEU A 294 -8.02 -3.25 -1.35
N GLY A 295 -8.12 -1.92 -1.33
CA GLY A 295 -8.42 -1.04 -2.47
C GLY A 295 -9.68 -1.42 -3.25
N MET A 296 -9.75 -1.01 -4.52
CA MET A 296 -10.80 -1.43 -5.46
C MET A 296 -10.83 -2.94 -5.77
N ARG A 297 -10.02 -3.78 -5.12
CA ARG A 297 -10.03 -5.25 -5.34
C ARG A 297 -11.35 -5.88 -4.87
N LEU A 298 -12.11 -5.18 -4.02
CA LEU A 298 -13.42 -5.61 -3.55
C LEU A 298 -14.53 -4.81 -4.25
N ALA A 299 -14.81 -5.09 -5.53
CA ALA A 299 -15.85 -4.42 -6.31
C ALA A 299 -15.82 -2.87 -6.26
N GLY A 300 -14.61 -2.28 -6.19
CA GLY A 300 -14.45 -0.82 -6.11
C GLY A 300 -14.57 -0.21 -4.70
N TYR A 301 -14.85 -1.02 -3.66
CA TYR A 301 -14.94 -0.53 -2.28
C TYR A 301 -13.57 -0.45 -1.62
N SER A 302 -13.18 0.76 -1.24
CA SER A 302 -11.91 1.02 -0.57
C SER A 302 -12.00 0.63 0.91
N VAL A 303 -11.35 -0.46 1.26
CA VAL A 303 -11.20 -0.96 2.65
C VAL A 303 -9.77 -1.40 2.89
N ALA A 304 -9.31 -1.35 4.14
CA ALA A 304 -7.98 -1.80 4.54
C ALA A 304 -8.07 -2.92 5.57
N LEU A 305 -7.20 -3.93 5.45
CA LEU A 305 -7.07 -5.03 6.41
C LEU A 305 -5.83 -4.82 7.27
N MET A 306 -6.03 -4.73 8.58
CA MET A 306 -4.99 -4.75 9.59
C MET A 306 -4.92 -6.13 10.24
N VAL A 307 -3.71 -6.63 10.37
CA VAL A 307 -3.38 -7.88 11.04
C VAL A 307 -2.36 -7.59 12.14
N ALA A 308 -2.59 -8.13 13.33
CA ALA A 308 -1.65 -8.04 14.43
C ALA A 308 -1.35 -9.40 15.04
N ILE A 309 -0.08 -9.63 15.38
CA ILE A 309 0.43 -10.83 16.03
C ILE A 309 1.03 -10.49 17.41
N LEU A 310 0.60 -11.23 18.42
CA LEU A 310 1.02 -11.09 19.80
C LEU A 310 1.56 -12.42 20.35
N PRO A 311 2.86 -12.53 20.67
CA PRO A 311 3.40 -13.70 21.34
C PRO A 311 2.82 -13.88 22.74
N LYS A 312 2.31 -15.07 23.06
CA LYS A 312 1.70 -15.40 24.36
C LYS A 312 2.64 -16.20 25.27
N LEU A 313 2.30 -16.24 26.57
CA LEU A 313 3.10 -16.92 27.60
C LEU A 313 3.03 -18.44 27.49
N ASP A 314 1.93 -18.96 26.96
CA ASP A 314 1.71 -20.37 26.67
C ASP A 314 2.36 -20.83 25.35
N GLY A 315 3.11 -19.93 24.68
CA GLY A 315 3.76 -20.20 23.40
C GLY A 315 2.86 -19.97 22.17
N LYS A 316 1.56 -19.71 22.37
CA LYS A 316 0.62 -19.42 21.27
C LYS A 316 0.85 -18.03 20.68
N ARG A 317 0.25 -17.78 19.53
CA ARG A 317 0.17 -16.48 18.85
C ARG A 317 -1.25 -15.97 18.94
N GLY A 318 -1.44 -14.84 19.61
CA GLY A 318 -2.69 -14.10 19.54
C GLY A 318 -2.74 -13.36 18.21
N ILE A 319 -3.79 -13.62 17.41
CA ILE A 319 -4.04 -12.94 16.14
C ILE A 319 -5.23 -12.00 16.29
N LEU A 320 -5.07 -10.75 15.85
CA LEU A 320 -6.16 -9.77 15.72
C LEU A 320 -6.27 -9.37 14.24
N LEU A 321 -7.49 -9.48 13.72
CA LEU A 321 -7.85 -9.05 12.38
C LEU A 321 -8.86 -7.91 12.48
N ARG A 322 -8.66 -6.85 11.70
CA ARG A 322 -9.59 -5.73 11.66
C ARG A 322 -9.65 -5.11 10.27
N VAL A 323 -10.86 -4.82 9.82
CA VAL A 323 -11.09 -4.11 8.55
C VAL A 323 -11.57 -2.71 8.81
N TYR A 324 -10.99 -1.73 8.11
CA TYR A 324 -11.32 -0.32 8.20
C TYR A 324 -11.86 0.22 6.87
N PRO A 325 -12.79 1.19 6.89
CA PRO A 325 -13.17 1.94 5.70
C PRO A 325 -12.03 2.87 5.29
N MET A 326 -11.91 3.11 3.99
CA MET A 326 -10.93 4.04 3.40
C MET A 326 -11.67 5.20 2.70
N ASP A 327 -10.94 6.08 2.01
CA ASP A 327 -11.51 7.21 1.23
C ASP A 327 -12.41 8.16 2.02
N ASN A 328 -12.04 8.42 3.28
CA ASN A 328 -12.77 9.32 4.18
C ASN A 328 -14.21 8.87 4.48
N GLN A 329 -14.53 7.59 4.24
CA GLN A 329 -15.81 7.00 4.65
C GLN A 329 -15.82 6.78 6.16
N ALA A 330 -16.92 7.17 6.81
CA ALA A 330 -17.06 7.02 8.26
C ALA A 330 -17.39 5.59 8.70
N PHE A 331 -17.95 4.79 7.80
CA PHE A 331 -18.48 3.46 8.10
C PHE A 331 -18.11 2.50 6.97
N LEU A 332 -17.98 1.23 7.34
CA LEU A 332 -17.81 0.15 6.39
C LEU A 332 -19.08 -0.02 5.54
N PRO A 333 -18.96 -0.55 4.32
CA PRO A 333 -20.11 -0.99 3.54
C PRO A 333 -20.96 -1.96 4.36
N GLN A 334 -22.28 -1.73 4.38
CA GLN A 334 -23.21 -2.65 5.03
C GLN A 334 -23.08 -4.04 4.40
N ASN A 335 -23.08 -5.07 5.23
CA ASN A 335 -22.91 -6.48 4.84
C ASN A 335 -21.49 -6.87 4.40
N LEU A 336 -20.48 -6.00 4.55
CA LEU A 336 -19.09 -6.41 4.42
C LEU A 336 -18.80 -7.51 5.46
N LYS A 337 -18.22 -8.62 5.01
CA LYS A 337 -17.83 -9.74 5.88
C LYS A 337 -16.33 -9.81 6.03
N LEU A 338 -15.90 -10.17 7.22
CA LEU A 338 -14.54 -10.57 7.56
C LEU A 338 -14.63 -11.99 8.14
N ALA A 339 -14.02 -12.96 7.47
CA ALA A 339 -14.02 -14.37 7.85
C ALA A 339 -12.59 -14.91 7.94
N GLY A 340 -12.35 -15.80 8.89
CA GLY A 340 -11.11 -16.56 9.02
C GLY A 340 -11.37 -18.04 8.79
N PHE A 341 -10.44 -18.74 8.14
CA PHE A 341 -10.52 -20.17 7.87
C PHE A 341 -9.23 -20.87 8.30
N ASP A 342 -9.34 -22.11 8.74
CA ASP A 342 -8.17 -22.95 9.00
C ASP A 342 -7.51 -23.44 7.70
N GLU A 343 -6.43 -24.22 7.82
CA GLU A 343 -5.70 -24.79 6.68
C GLU A 343 -6.56 -25.68 5.76
N ASN A 344 -7.66 -26.22 6.27
CA ASN A 344 -8.59 -27.08 5.52
C ASN A 344 -9.75 -26.28 4.90
N GLY A 345 -9.75 -24.95 5.08
CA GLY A 345 -10.82 -24.08 4.59
C GLY A 345 -12.09 -24.09 5.46
N LYS A 346 -12.03 -24.66 6.68
CA LYS A 346 -13.15 -24.61 7.62
C LYS A 346 -13.19 -23.25 8.29
N THR A 347 -14.36 -22.65 8.36
CA THR A 347 -14.55 -21.35 9.02
C THR A 347 -14.19 -21.43 10.50
N LEU A 348 -13.25 -20.58 10.92
CA LEU A 348 -12.89 -20.32 12.31
C LEU A 348 -13.89 -19.34 12.93
N LEU A 349 -14.01 -18.15 12.33
CA LEU A 349 -14.84 -17.04 12.78
C LEU A 349 -15.29 -16.21 11.58
N GLU A 350 -16.48 -15.62 11.67
CA GLU A 350 -17.01 -14.66 10.69
C GLU A 350 -17.71 -13.52 11.43
N VAL A 351 -17.49 -12.29 10.97
CA VAL A 351 -18.21 -11.10 11.42
C VAL A 351 -18.69 -10.30 10.20
N GLN A 352 -19.82 -9.63 10.35
CA GLN A 352 -20.45 -8.85 9.29
C GLN A 352 -20.72 -7.42 9.75
N ALA A 353 -20.39 -6.45 8.90
CA ALA A 353 -20.58 -5.03 9.15
C ALA A 353 -22.05 -4.61 9.07
N ARG A 354 -22.47 -3.82 10.04
CA ARG A 354 -23.74 -3.09 10.06
C ARG A 354 -23.52 -1.67 9.52
N SER A 355 -24.60 -0.95 9.26
CA SER A 355 -24.57 0.39 8.62
C SER A 355 -23.83 1.48 9.39
N GLN A 356 -23.52 1.28 10.67
CA GLN A 356 -22.77 2.22 11.51
C GLN A 356 -21.46 1.63 12.06
N ASP A 357 -21.04 0.46 11.57
CA ASP A 357 -19.76 -0.12 11.97
C ASP A 357 -18.64 0.61 11.23
N ASN A 358 -17.82 1.34 11.99
CA ASN A 358 -16.62 2.02 11.51
C ASN A 358 -15.40 1.08 11.41
N TYR A 359 -15.50 -0.12 11.96
CA TYR A 359 -14.63 -1.25 11.68
C TYR A 359 -15.35 -2.55 12.05
N ILE A 360 -14.89 -3.68 11.53
CA ILE A 360 -15.23 -5.02 12.02
C ILE A 360 -13.95 -5.76 12.39
N GLN A 361 -14.01 -6.63 13.38
CA GLN A 361 -12.84 -7.36 13.86
C GLN A 361 -13.22 -8.72 14.46
N PHE A 362 -12.24 -9.60 14.54
CA PHE A 362 -12.24 -10.69 15.51
C PHE A 362 -10.81 -11.05 15.91
N ARG A 363 -10.69 -11.91 16.92
CA ARG A 363 -9.42 -12.38 17.46
C ARG A 363 -9.48 -13.88 17.68
N PHE A 364 -8.35 -14.56 17.51
CA PHE A 364 -8.20 -15.98 17.84
C PHE A 364 -6.76 -16.26 18.25
N ASN A 365 -6.51 -17.46 18.78
CA ASN A 365 -5.18 -17.94 19.09
C ASN A 365 -4.79 -19.01 18.09
N ALA A 366 -3.55 -18.97 17.63
CA ALA A 366 -2.95 -19.95 16.74
C ALA A 366 -1.71 -20.55 17.42
N ASP A 367 -1.42 -21.82 17.16
CA ASP A 367 -0.14 -22.43 17.52
C ASP A 367 0.92 -22.01 16.46
N PRO A 368 2.22 -21.94 16.83
CA PRO A 368 3.25 -21.51 15.88
C PRO A 368 3.27 -22.39 14.63
N LYS A 369 3.36 -21.76 13.45
CA LYS A 369 3.30 -22.39 12.11
C LYS A 369 1.91 -22.86 11.68
N ASP A 370 0.86 -22.64 12.48
CA ASP A 370 -0.51 -22.86 12.02
C ASP A 370 -0.77 -22.03 10.77
N LYS A 371 -1.38 -22.65 9.76
CA LYS A 371 -1.79 -21.98 8.54
C LYS A 371 -3.26 -21.63 8.62
N PHE A 372 -3.58 -20.41 8.22
CA PHE A 372 -4.95 -19.93 8.15
C PHE A 372 -5.11 -18.95 6.98
N SER A 373 -6.35 -18.68 6.61
CA SER A 373 -6.66 -17.66 5.62
C SER A 373 -7.70 -16.68 6.17
N VAL A 374 -7.65 -15.46 5.65
CA VAL A 374 -8.56 -14.38 6.02
C VAL A 374 -9.21 -13.87 4.77
N GLN A 375 -10.53 -13.90 4.74
CA GLN A 375 -11.33 -13.41 3.63
C GLN A 375 -12.08 -12.14 4.03
N VAL A 376 -12.03 -11.15 3.15
CA VAL A 376 -12.92 -9.98 3.18
C VAL A 376 -13.84 -10.07 1.99
N SER A 377 -15.16 -10.05 2.19
CA SER A 377 -16.14 -10.22 1.12
C SER A 377 -17.32 -9.25 1.21
N LEU A 378 -17.91 -8.93 0.06
CA LEU A 378 -19.10 -8.09 -0.08
C LEU A 378 -19.88 -8.52 -1.32
N GLY A 379 -21.07 -9.10 -1.12
CA GLY A 379 -21.81 -9.75 -2.19
C GLY A 379 -20.99 -10.91 -2.78
N GLU A 380 -20.84 -10.93 -4.10
CA GLU A 380 -20.05 -11.94 -4.82
C GLU A 380 -18.54 -11.64 -4.85
N ALA A 381 -18.13 -10.43 -4.45
CA ALA A 381 -16.72 -10.06 -4.44
C ALA A 381 -16.04 -10.55 -3.15
N SER A 382 -14.87 -11.14 -3.27
CA SER A 382 -14.05 -11.53 -2.12
C SER A 382 -12.55 -11.40 -2.40
N ILE A 383 -11.80 -11.18 -1.32
CA ILE A 383 -10.34 -11.16 -1.30
C ILE A 383 -9.91 -12.07 -0.18
N THR A 384 -8.97 -12.97 -0.43
CA THR A 384 -8.43 -13.88 0.59
C THR A 384 -6.93 -13.69 0.69
N GLU A 385 -6.43 -13.49 1.91
CA GLU A 385 -5.00 -13.43 2.25
C GLU A 385 -4.66 -14.68 3.09
N HIS A 386 -3.47 -15.25 2.89
CA HIS A 386 -3.05 -16.49 3.55
C HIS A 386 -1.88 -16.22 4.50
N PHE A 387 -1.89 -16.88 5.66
CA PHE A 387 -0.96 -16.61 6.74
C PHE A 387 -0.41 -17.89 7.34
N SER A 388 0.83 -17.81 7.84
CA SER A 388 1.42 -18.74 8.81
C SER A 388 1.64 -17.98 10.11
N ALA A 389 1.14 -18.52 11.22
CA ALA A 389 1.21 -17.91 12.55
C ALA A 389 2.61 -17.93 13.16
#